data_AF-A0A0S8EKI3-F1
#
_entry.id   AF-A0A0S8EKI3-F1
#
_cell.length_a   1.000
_cell.length_b   1.000
_cell.length_c   1.000
_cell.angle_alpha   90.00
_cell.angle_beta   90.00
_cell.angle_gamma   90.00
#
_symmetry.space_group_name_H-M   'P 1'
#
loop_
_entity.id
_entity.type
_entity.pdbx_description
1 polymer ?
#
loop_
_entity_poly.entity_id
_entity_poly.type
_entity_poly.pdbx_seq_one_letter_code
_entity_poly.pdbx_strand_id
1 'polypeptide(L)'
;MRVYEQYVNDYPRPLDLAMEARNRLSEIFKADSDYERYYAQLNDIIDADREAGIDRTDRSRYLAAKAALVLAEQSYKRFADLELVQPFEESLAEKQLRMDVAMASFEALVDYEVAEVTAAATFYLAEIYFEFSAALLDSERPAGLSEAEKVDYEMVIEEEAYPFEERAISVHEENFELLSVGVYNPWVQKSLDKLAVLMPGRYAKAEISGGFVGSIDRYAYRMPIAPEIDIAAEGAEGDVEATAQMTDGPAPAKD
;
A
#
# COMPACT_ATOMS: atom_id res chain seq x y z
N MET A 1 0.19 21.96 -27.97
CA MET A 1 0.17 20.53 -28.35
C MET A 1 1.34 20.20 -29.29
N ARG A 2 1.37 20.64 -30.56
CA ARG A 2 2.49 20.37 -31.51
C ARG A 2 3.90 20.64 -30.97
N VAL A 3 4.09 21.73 -30.23
CA VAL A 3 5.41 22.09 -29.65
C VAL A 3 5.87 21.08 -28.59
N TYR A 4 4.95 20.53 -27.79
CA TYR A 4 5.29 19.52 -26.77
C TYR A 4 5.59 18.16 -27.41
N GLU A 5 4.76 17.73 -28.37
CA GLU A 5 4.98 16.48 -29.11
C GLU A 5 6.31 16.47 -29.84
N GLN A 6 6.62 17.56 -30.55
CA GLN A 6 7.88 17.70 -31.26
C GLN A 6 9.07 17.75 -30.29
N TYR A 7 8.94 18.50 -29.20
CA TYR A 7 10.00 18.63 -28.20
C TYR A 7 10.36 17.29 -27.54
N VAL A 8 9.37 16.51 -27.13
CA VAL A 8 9.57 15.23 -26.47
C VAL A 8 10.22 14.19 -27.39
N ASN A 9 9.88 14.21 -28.68
CA ASN A 9 10.45 13.29 -29.66
C ASN A 9 11.87 13.68 -30.08
N ASP A 10 12.11 14.98 -30.26
CA ASP A 10 13.39 15.49 -30.77
C ASP A 10 14.45 15.66 -29.66
N TYR A 11 14.02 15.81 -28.39
CA TYR A 11 14.89 16.08 -27.24
C TYR A 11 14.55 15.19 -26.03
N PRO A 12 14.93 13.89 -26.06
CA PRO A 12 14.68 12.97 -24.94
C PRO A 12 15.56 13.26 -23.70
N ARG A 13 16.48 14.24 -23.78
CA ARG A 13 17.37 14.64 -22.68
C ARG A 13 17.36 16.16 -22.50
N PRO A 14 17.47 16.67 -21.26
CA PRO A 14 17.62 15.93 -20.00
C PRO A 14 16.32 15.18 -19.61
N LEU A 15 16.47 13.99 -19.02
CA LEU A 15 15.37 13.03 -18.82
C LEU A 15 14.19 13.65 -18.07
N ASP A 16 14.43 14.30 -16.93
CA ASP A 16 13.37 14.90 -16.12
C ASP A 16 12.50 15.87 -16.91
N LEU A 17 13.11 16.71 -17.76
CA LEU A 17 12.38 17.68 -18.56
C LEU A 17 11.53 17.00 -19.65
N ALA A 18 12.05 15.95 -20.27
CA ALA A 18 11.30 15.15 -21.23
C ALA A 18 10.14 14.42 -20.53
N MET A 19 10.36 13.86 -19.34
CA MET A 19 9.34 13.17 -18.54
C MET A 19 8.21 14.13 -18.11
N GLU A 20 8.54 15.35 -17.68
CA GLU A 20 7.54 16.38 -17.35
C GLU A 20 6.72 16.78 -18.58
N ALA A 21 7.38 16.95 -19.74
CA ALA A 21 6.70 17.27 -20.98
C ALA A 21 5.76 16.14 -21.43
N ARG A 22 6.18 14.87 -21.28
CA ARG A 22 5.34 13.68 -21.52
C ARG A 22 4.15 13.64 -20.57
N ASN A 23 4.38 13.87 -19.27
CA ASN A 23 3.30 13.90 -18.28
C ASN A 23 2.30 15.01 -18.59
N ARG A 24 2.78 16.21 -18.93
CA ARG A 24 1.90 17.32 -19.31
C ARG A 24 1.08 17.00 -20.57
N LEU A 25 1.68 16.33 -21.54
CA LEU A 25 1.01 15.94 -22.76
C LEU A 25 -0.07 14.88 -22.50
N SER A 26 0.19 13.92 -21.60
CA SER A 26 -0.80 12.92 -21.18
C SER A 26 -2.01 13.58 -20.50
N GLU A 27 -1.78 14.57 -19.63
CA GLU A 27 -2.86 15.35 -18.99
C GLU A 27 -3.74 16.07 -20.01
N ILE A 28 -3.14 16.62 -21.08
CA ILE A 28 -3.87 17.28 -22.15
C ILE A 28 -4.73 16.27 -22.91
N PHE A 29 -4.16 15.13 -23.32
CA PHE A 29 -4.93 14.08 -24.02
C PHE A 29 -6.07 13.55 -23.17
N LYS A 30 -5.85 13.37 -21.86
CA LYS A 30 -6.91 12.99 -20.92
C LYS A 30 -8.03 14.03 -20.86
N ALA A 31 -7.69 15.32 -20.80
CA ALA A 31 -8.67 16.41 -20.76
C ALA A 31 -9.50 16.50 -22.05
N ASP A 32 -8.89 16.20 -23.19
CA ASP A 32 -9.55 16.17 -24.50
C ASP A 32 -10.31 14.85 -24.77
N SER A 33 -10.33 13.92 -23.79
CA SER A 33 -10.90 12.56 -23.92
C SER A 33 -10.25 11.70 -25.02
N ASP A 34 -9.04 12.05 -25.43
CA ASP A 34 -8.23 11.27 -26.37
C ASP A 34 -7.49 10.16 -25.62
N TYR A 35 -8.23 9.13 -25.23
CA TYR A 35 -7.71 8.06 -24.39
C TYR A 35 -6.67 7.18 -25.08
N GLU A 36 -6.74 7.03 -26.41
CA GLU A 36 -5.73 6.30 -27.17
C GLU A 36 -4.36 6.95 -27.00
N ARG A 37 -4.28 8.27 -27.24
CA ARG A 37 -3.02 9.01 -27.09
C ARG A 37 -2.62 9.21 -25.64
N TYR A 38 -3.58 9.33 -24.73
CA TYR A 38 -3.30 9.36 -23.29
C TYR A 38 -2.55 8.11 -22.84
N TYR A 39 -3.06 6.92 -23.16
CA TYR A 39 -2.44 5.67 -22.74
C TYR A 39 -1.13 5.39 -23.47
N ALA A 40 -1.01 5.73 -24.75
CA ALA A 40 0.28 5.72 -25.44
C ALA A 40 1.32 6.58 -24.69
N GLN A 41 0.92 7.79 -24.26
CA GLN A 41 1.84 8.67 -23.55
C GLN A 41 2.25 8.14 -22.17
N LEU A 42 1.37 7.43 -21.46
CA LEU A 42 1.72 6.77 -20.19
C LEU A 42 2.73 5.64 -20.39
N ASN A 43 2.56 4.82 -21.44
CA ASN A 43 3.53 3.77 -21.77
C ASN A 43 4.90 4.37 -22.10
N ASP A 44 4.94 5.44 -22.89
CA ASP A 44 6.19 6.15 -23.18
C ASP A 44 6.92 6.65 -21.92
N ILE A 45 6.19 7.08 -20.89
CA ILE A 45 6.78 7.53 -19.61
C ILE A 45 7.41 6.34 -18.88
N ILE A 46 6.71 5.20 -18.85
CA ILE A 46 7.19 3.97 -18.22
C ILE A 46 8.45 3.47 -18.92
N ASP A 47 8.43 3.43 -20.26
CA ASP A 47 9.56 2.96 -21.05
C ASP A 47 10.76 3.91 -20.92
N ALA A 48 10.55 5.23 -20.94
CA ALA A 48 11.62 6.20 -20.73
C ALA A 48 12.31 6.07 -19.36
N ASP A 49 11.56 5.81 -18.28
CA ASP A 49 12.15 5.54 -16.95
C ASP A 49 12.90 4.20 -16.91
N ARG A 50 12.35 3.16 -17.51
CA ARG A 50 12.97 1.82 -17.57
C ARG A 50 14.29 1.84 -18.34
N GLU A 51 14.34 2.58 -19.44
CA GLU A 51 15.50 2.68 -20.34
C GLU A 51 16.53 3.72 -19.88
N ALA A 52 16.20 4.55 -18.89
CA ALA A 52 17.06 5.64 -18.43
C ALA A 52 18.43 5.18 -17.88
N GLY A 53 18.54 3.94 -17.38
CA GLY A 53 19.79 3.41 -16.83
C GLY A 53 20.36 4.32 -15.74
N ILE A 54 21.58 4.83 -15.96
CA ILE A 54 22.25 5.75 -15.01
C ILE A 54 21.60 7.14 -14.92
N ASP A 55 20.79 7.51 -15.92
CA ASP A 55 20.11 8.81 -15.96
C ASP A 55 18.76 8.77 -15.22
N ARG A 56 18.35 7.61 -14.69
CA ARG A 56 17.11 7.45 -13.93
C ARG A 56 17.16 8.29 -12.65
N THR A 57 16.10 9.04 -12.39
CA THR A 57 15.99 9.93 -11.22
C THR A 57 14.80 9.53 -10.34
N ASP A 58 14.73 10.06 -9.12
CA ASP A 58 13.54 9.91 -8.27
C ASP A 58 12.29 10.48 -8.95
N ARG A 59 12.47 11.55 -9.74
CA ARG A 59 11.36 12.21 -10.45
C ARG A 59 10.89 11.37 -11.65
N SER A 60 11.80 10.83 -12.46
CA SER A 60 11.44 9.94 -13.56
C SER A 60 10.71 8.70 -13.02
N ARG A 61 11.24 8.13 -11.92
CA ARG A 61 10.66 6.98 -11.24
C ARG A 61 9.26 7.26 -10.72
N TYR A 62 9.07 8.41 -10.07
CA TYR A 62 7.75 8.83 -9.58
C TYR A 62 6.73 8.97 -10.70
N LEU A 63 7.09 9.63 -11.81
CA LEU A 63 6.18 9.82 -12.95
C LEU A 63 5.83 8.49 -13.62
N ALA A 64 6.80 7.59 -13.78
CA ALA A 64 6.56 6.24 -14.29
C ALA A 64 5.69 5.39 -13.36
N ALA A 65 5.91 5.46 -12.04
CA ALA A 65 5.08 4.76 -11.06
C ALA A 65 3.61 5.21 -11.12
N LYS A 66 3.37 6.53 -11.22
CA LYS A 66 2.02 7.10 -11.37
C LYS A 66 1.38 6.69 -12.72
N ALA A 67 2.15 6.66 -13.81
CA ALA A 67 1.67 6.20 -15.10
C ALA A 67 1.32 4.71 -15.08
N ALA A 68 2.18 3.87 -14.50
CA ALA A 68 1.97 2.43 -14.35
C ALA A 68 0.75 2.12 -13.47
N LEU A 69 0.54 2.87 -12.39
CA LEU A 69 -0.66 2.74 -11.55
C LEU A 69 -1.94 2.94 -12.36
N VAL A 70 -2.01 3.96 -13.21
CA VAL A 70 -3.19 4.21 -14.07
C VAL A 70 -3.42 3.05 -15.06
N LEU A 71 -2.36 2.44 -15.59
CA LEU A 71 -2.51 1.28 -16.46
C LEU A 71 -2.95 0.03 -15.69
N ALA A 72 -2.44 -0.17 -14.47
CA ALA A 72 -2.87 -1.26 -13.58
C ALA A 72 -4.35 -1.12 -13.18
N GLU A 73 -4.84 0.10 -12.93
CA GLU A 73 -6.26 0.39 -12.69
C GLU A 73 -7.15 -0.03 -13.88
N GLN A 74 -6.64 0.00 -15.13
CA GLN A 74 -7.39 -0.55 -16.27
C GLN A 74 -7.45 -2.08 -16.27
N SER A 75 -6.36 -2.74 -15.86
CA SER A 75 -6.36 -4.20 -15.68
C SER A 75 -7.35 -4.61 -14.60
N TYR A 76 -7.35 -3.91 -13.46
CA TYR A 76 -8.37 -4.08 -12.41
C TYR A 76 -9.78 -3.94 -12.95
N LYS A 77 -10.07 -2.85 -13.68
CA LYS A 77 -11.40 -2.62 -14.24
C LYS A 77 -11.86 -3.74 -15.17
N ARG A 78 -10.97 -4.25 -16.04
CA ARG A 78 -11.30 -5.38 -16.94
C ARG A 78 -11.60 -6.67 -16.18
N PHE A 79 -10.96 -6.89 -15.04
CA PHE A 79 -11.21 -8.01 -14.15
C PHE A 79 -12.54 -7.84 -13.38
N ALA A 80 -12.75 -6.66 -12.79
CA ALA A 80 -13.93 -6.35 -11.99
C ALA A 80 -15.21 -6.37 -12.83
N ASP A 81 -15.19 -5.75 -14.02
CA ASP A 81 -16.35 -5.67 -14.92
C ASP A 81 -16.79 -7.03 -15.50
N LEU A 82 -16.03 -8.12 -15.31
CA LEU A 82 -16.40 -9.45 -15.81
C LEU A 82 -17.27 -10.21 -14.80
N GLU A 83 -18.53 -10.45 -15.16
CA GLU A 83 -19.48 -11.23 -14.36
C GLU A 83 -19.31 -12.75 -14.53
N LEU A 84 -19.59 -13.52 -13.47
CA LEU A 84 -19.60 -14.98 -13.50
C LEU A 84 -20.98 -15.50 -13.93
N VAL A 85 -21.10 -15.83 -15.22
CA VAL A 85 -22.33 -16.25 -15.91
C VAL A 85 -22.21 -17.67 -16.48
N GLN A 86 -23.32 -18.27 -16.90
CA GLN A 86 -23.29 -19.57 -17.57
C GLN A 86 -22.71 -19.49 -19.01
N PRO A 87 -21.87 -20.45 -19.46
CA PRO A 87 -21.33 -21.59 -18.71
C PRO A 87 -20.30 -21.18 -17.65
N PHE A 88 -20.55 -21.54 -16.38
CA PHE A 88 -19.79 -21.04 -15.23
C PHE A 88 -18.29 -21.33 -15.31
N GLU A 89 -17.89 -22.53 -15.77
CA GLU A 89 -16.47 -22.89 -15.88
C GLU A 89 -15.70 -21.96 -16.84
N GLU A 90 -16.32 -21.54 -17.93
CA GLU A 90 -15.70 -20.66 -18.94
C GLU A 90 -15.55 -19.24 -18.42
N SER A 91 -16.61 -18.69 -17.79
CA SER A 91 -16.56 -17.33 -17.22
C SER A 91 -15.63 -17.26 -16.00
N LEU A 92 -15.57 -18.31 -15.18
CA LEU A 92 -14.64 -18.44 -14.06
C LEU A 92 -13.18 -18.45 -14.54
N ALA A 93 -12.86 -19.27 -15.55
CA ALA A 93 -11.51 -19.36 -16.09
C ALA A 93 -11.04 -18.01 -16.67
N GLU A 94 -11.91 -17.30 -17.39
CA GLU A 94 -11.61 -15.96 -17.91
C GLU A 94 -11.44 -14.94 -16.77
N LYS A 95 -12.26 -15.00 -15.70
CA LYS A 95 -12.12 -14.09 -14.55
C LYS A 95 -10.82 -14.33 -13.79
N GLN A 96 -10.42 -15.58 -13.60
CA GLN A 96 -9.14 -15.94 -12.98
C GLN A 96 -7.96 -15.43 -13.81
N LEU A 97 -7.99 -15.59 -15.14
CA LEU A 97 -6.94 -15.05 -16.01
C LEU A 97 -6.81 -13.52 -15.87
N ARG A 98 -7.94 -12.80 -15.82
CA ARG A 98 -7.92 -11.34 -15.64
C ARG A 98 -7.49 -10.94 -14.23
N MET A 99 -7.84 -11.73 -13.22
CA MET A 99 -7.37 -11.57 -11.85
C MET A 99 -5.85 -11.64 -11.81
N ASP A 100 -5.25 -12.68 -12.40
CA ASP A 100 -3.79 -12.86 -12.46
C ASP A 100 -3.10 -11.67 -13.14
N VAL A 101 -3.63 -11.20 -14.27
CA VAL A 101 -3.10 -10.02 -14.98
C VAL A 101 -3.19 -8.75 -14.13
N ALA A 102 -4.31 -8.55 -13.43
CA ALA A 102 -4.49 -7.39 -12.55
C ALA A 102 -3.54 -7.45 -11.35
N MET A 103 -3.43 -8.60 -10.69
CA MET A 103 -2.52 -8.80 -9.55
C MET A 103 -1.07 -8.53 -9.96
N ALA A 104 -0.60 -9.15 -11.05
CA ALA A 104 0.75 -8.95 -11.55
C ALA A 104 1.04 -7.47 -11.89
N SER A 105 0.03 -6.74 -12.42
CA SER A 105 0.16 -5.32 -12.73
C SER A 105 0.38 -4.46 -11.47
N PHE A 106 -0.27 -4.78 -10.35
CA PHE A 106 -0.09 -4.06 -9.08
C PHE A 106 1.16 -4.50 -8.32
N GLU A 107 1.49 -5.79 -8.32
CA GLU A 107 2.71 -6.30 -7.70
C GLU A 107 3.97 -5.64 -8.28
N ALA A 108 4.01 -5.46 -9.61
CA ALA A 108 5.10 -4.77 -10.29
C ALA A 108 5.25 -3.28 -9.89
N LEU A 109 4.24 -2.67 -9.26
CA LEU A 109 4.34 -1.28 -8.81
C LEU A 109 5.23 -1.10 -7.57
N VAL A 110 5.42 -2.17 -6.79
CA VAL A 110 6.26 -2.14 -5.58
C VAL A 110 7.72 -1.82 -5.93
N ASP A 111 8.19 -2.27 -7.09
CA ASP A 111 9.56 -2.05 -7.60
C ASP A 111 9.89 -0.57 -7.84
N TYR A 112 8.90 0.31 -7.91
CA TYR A 112 9.13 1.76 -7.99
C TYR A 112 9.49 2.38 -6.64
N GLU A 113 9.28 1.71 -5.51
CA GLU A 113 9.62 2.21 -4.17
C GLU A 113 8.96 3.57 -3.85
N VAL A 114 7.82 3.87 -4.47
CA VAL A 114 7.06 5.11 -4.25
C VAL A 114 5.93 4.83 -3.27
N ALA A 115 6.05 5.32 -2.03
CA ALA A 115 5.12 5.02 -0.94
C ALA A 115 3.63 5.22 -1.26
N GLU A 116 3.28 6.30 -1.98
CA GLU A 116 1.89 6.54 -2.43
C GLU A 116 1.39 5.44 -3.38
N VAL A 117 2.26 4.99 -4.28
CA VAL A 117 1.94 3.97 -5.29
C VAL A 117 1.93 2.58 -4.67
N THR A 118 2.84 2.29 -3.73
CA THR A 118 2.82 1.06 -2.94
C THR A 118 1.51 0.93 -2.17
N ALA A 119 1.07 1.99 -1.48
CA ALA A 119 -0.20 1.98 -0.76
C ALA A 119 -1.42 1.79 -1.69
N ALA A 120 -1.35 2.36 -2.91
CA ALA A 120 -2.37 2.14 -3.93
C ALA A 120 -2.39 0.69 -4.41
N ALA A 121 -1.22 0.11 -4.68
CA ALA A 121 -1.08 -1.27 -5.11
C ALA A 121 -1.62 -2.25 -4.05
N THR A 122 -1.25 -2.07 -2.78
CA THR A 122 -1.76 -2.90 -1.68
C THR A 122 -3.28 -2.78 -1.53
N PHE A 123 -3.83 -1.55 -1.64
CA PHE A 123 -5.29 -1.36 -1.66
C PHE A 123 -5.95 -2.15 -2.80
N TYR A 124 -5.45 -2.05 -4.03
CA TYR A 124 -6.06 -2.74 -5.16
C TYR A 124 -5.87 -4.26 -5.13
N LEU A 125 -4.77 -4.78 -4.57
CA LEU A 125 -4.61 -6.21 -4.35
C LEU A 125 -5.70 -6.75 -3.40
N ALA A 126 -6.00 -6.02 -2.33
CA ALA A 126 -7.11 -6.36 -1.45
C ALA A 126 -8.46 -6.31 -2.19
N GLU A 127 -8.70 -5.26 -2.98
CA GLU A 127 -9.94 -5.13 -3.76
C GLU A 127 -10.09 -6.22 -4.83
N ILE A 128 -8.99 -6.74 -5.40
CA ILE A 128 -9.04 -7.86 -6.33
C ILE A 128 -9.57 -9.12 -5.63
N TYR A 129 -9.04 -9.43 -4.45
CA TYR A 129 -9.52 -10.57 -3.65
C TYR A 129 -10.98 -10.39 -3.24
N PHE A 130 -11.35 -9.19 -2.78
CA PHE A 130 -12.73 -8.89 -2.37
C PHE A 130 -13.71 -9.04 -3.54
N GLU A 131 -13.38 -8.44 -4.68
CA GLU A 131 -14.22 -8.48 -5.88
C GLU A 131 -14.38 -9.91 -6.41
N PHE A 132 -13.35 -10.75 -6.33
CA PHE A 132 -13.46 -12.15 -6.70
C PHE A 132 -14.41 -12.92 -5.75
N SER A 133 -14.28 -12.70 -4.44
CA SER A 133 -15.19 -13.26 -3.43
C SER A 133 -16.65 -12.86 -3.69
N ALA A 134 -16.90 -11.57 -3.89
CA ALA A 134 -18.22 -11.04 -4.19
C ALA A 134 -18.80 -11.64 -5.49
N ALA A 135 -17.99 -11.72 -6.54
CA ALA A 135 -18.43 -12.30 -7.82
C ALA A 135 -18.80 -13.78 -7.70
N LEU A 136 -18.13 -14.57 -6.84
CA LEU A 136 -18.51 -15.96 -6.58
C LEU A 136 -19.89 -16.01 -5.92
N LEU A 137 -20.11 -15.21 -4.87
CA LEU A 137 -21.40 -15.14 -4.17
C LEU A 137 -22.53 -14.70 -5.11
N ASP A 138 -22.29 -13.71 -5.96
CA ASP A 138 -23.27 -13.13 -6.90
C ASP A 138 -23.42 -13.92 -8.21
N SER A 139 -22.67 -15.01 -8.40
CA SER A 139 -22.64 -15.78 -9.65
C SER A 139 -23.98 -16.41 -10.05
N GLU A 140 -24.19 -16.63 -11.35
CA GLU A 140 -25.43 -17.23 -11.86
C GLU A 140 -25.59 -18.70 -11.41
N ARG A 141 -26.67 -19.01 -10.70
CA ARG A 141 -26.98 -20.37 -10.23
C ARG A 141 -27.44 -21.28 -11.37
N PRO A 142 -27.00 -22.56 -11.42
CA PRO A 142 -27.47 -23.51 -12.41
C PRO A 142 -29.00 -23.68 -12.41
N ALA A 143 -29.60 -23.76 -13.60
CA ALA A 143 -31.02 -24.00 -13.74
C ALA A 143 -31.38 -25.47 -13.40
N GLY A 144 -32.57 -25.68 -12.85
CA GLY A 144 -33.11 -27.03 -12.63
C GLY A 144 -32.75 -27.68 -11.29
N LEU A 145 -32.05 -26.96 -10.39
CA LEU A 145 -31.81 -27.41 -9.03
C LEU A 145 -33.11 -27.41 -8.20
N SER A 146 -33.32 -28.45 -7.41
CA SER A 146 -34.32 -28.48 -6.34
C SER A 146 -33.94 -27.52 -5.22
N GLU A 147 -34.89 -27.18 -4.33
CA GLU A 147 -34.61 -26.27 -3.21
C GLU A 147 -33.51 -26.80 -2.27
N ALA A 148 -33.42 -28.11 -2.07
CA ALA A 148 -32.33 -28.70 -1.28
C ALA A 148 -30.97 -28.55 -1.98
N GLU A 149 -30.91 -28.81 -3.28
CA GLU A 149 -29.68 -28.67 -4.07
C GLU A 149 -29.23 -27.21 -4.20
N LYS A 150 -30.16 -26.24 -4.17
CA LYS A 150 -29.80 -24.81 -4.14
C LYS A 150 -29.10 -24.42 -2.84
N VAL A 151 -29.59 -24.90 -1.70
CA VAL A 151 -28.96 -24.63 -0.39
C VAL A 151 -27.57 -25.25 -0.34
N ASP A 152 -27.42 -26.49 -0.80
CA ASP A 152 -26.11 -27.15 -0.86
C ASP A 152 -25.15 -26.39 -1.78
N TYR A 153 -25.65 -25.89 -2.92
CA TYR A 153 -24.84 -25.09 -3.85
C TYR A 153 -24.43 -23.74 -3.25
N GLU A 154 -25.34 -23.04 -2.57
CA GLU A 154 -25.04 -21.78 -1.87
C GLU A 154 -23.96 -21.98 -0.82
N MET A 155 -24.04 -23.06 -0.02
CA MET A 155 -23.02 -23.39 0.98
C MET A 155 -21.63 -23.60 0.35
N VAL A 156 -21.56 -24.34 -0.77
CA VAL A 156 -20.28 -24.55 -1.47
C VAL A 156 -19.72 -23.22 -1.98
N ILE A 157 -20.55 -22.35 -2.56
CA ILE A 157 -20.10 -21.04 -3.06
C ILE A 157 -19.62 -20.15 -1.91
N GLU A 158 -20.29 -20.15 -0.76
CA GLU A 158 -19.84 -19.44 0.44
C GLU A 158 -18.49 -19.96 0.95
N GLU A 159 -18.31 -21.28 1.01
CA GLU A 159 -17.05 -21.91 1.41
C GLU A 159 -15.89 -21.55 0.48
N GLU A 160 -16.13 -21.50 -0.83
CA GLU A 160 -15.13 -21.12 -1.83
C GLU A 160 -14.83 -19.60 -1.83
N ALA A 161 -15.82 -18.75 -1.54
CA ALA A 161 -15.65 -17.30 -1.51
C ALA A 161 -14.95 -16.80 -0.25
N TYR A 162 -15.16 -17.46 0.89
CA TYR A 162 -14.61 -17.10 2.21
C TYR A 162 -13.08 -16.86 2.24
N PRO A 163 -12.21 -17.75 1.70
CA PRO A 163 -10.76 -17.52 1.75
C PRO A 163 -10.32 -16.25 1.02
N PHE A 164 -11.07 -15.82 -0.01
CA PHE A 164 -10.78 -14.58 -0.73
C PHE A 164 -11.19 -13.34 0.07
N GLU A 165 -12.32 -13.38 0.77
CA GLU A 165 -12.74 -12.32 1.69
C GLU A 165 -11.71 -12.13 2.81
N GLU A 166 -11.29 -13.23 3.46
CA GLU A 166 -10.28 -13.18 4.52
C GLU A 166 -8.94 -12.62 4.00
N ARG A 167 -8.55 -12.99 2.78
CA ARG A 167 -7.34 -12.44 2.18
C ARG A 167 -7.48 -10.94 1.88
N ALA A 168 -8.64 -10.50 1.39
CA ALA A 168 -8.90 -9.09 1.18
C ALA A 168 -8.80 -8.28 2.48
N ILE A 169 -9.40 -8.77 3.57
CA ILE A 169 -9.31 -8.16 4.90
C ILE A 169 -7.84 -8.06 5.32
N SER A 170 -7.10 -9.17 5.27
CA SER A 170 -5.68 -9.21 5.64
C SER A 170 -4.83 -8.21 4.84
N VAL A 171 -5.04 -8.08 3.53
CA VAL A 171 -4.25 -7.14 2.71
C VAL A 171 -4.67 -5.69 2.96
N HIS A 172 -5.95 -5.41 3.23
CA HIS A 172 -6.34 -4.08 3.69
C HIS A 172 -5.73 -3.73 5.05
N GLU A 173 -5.63 -4.69 5.98
CA GLU A 173 -4.95 -4.51 7.27
C GLU A 173 -3.47 -4.17 7.05
N GLU A 174 -2.76 -4.90 6.18
CA GLU A 174 -1.37 -4.60 5.81
C GLU A 174 -1.22 -3.16 5.25
N ASN A 175 -2.15 -2.70 4.41
CA ASN A 175 -2.12 -1.33 3.90
C ASN A 175 -2.38 -0.29 5.01
N PHE A 176 -3.30 -0.60 5.93
CA PHE A 176 -3.61 0.26 7.07
C PHE A 176 -2.41 0.38 8.03
N GLU A 177 -1.63 -0.69 8.19
CA GLU A 177 -0.41 -0.71 9.00
C GLU A 177 0.68 0.26 8.50
N LEU A 178 0.64 0.69 7.23
CA LEU A 178 1.54 1.74 6.70
C LEU A 178 1.45 3.06 7.49
N LEU A 179 0.32 3.31 8.16
CA LEU A 179 0.16 4.44 9.07
C LEU A 179 1.20 4.43 10.20
N SER A 180 1.56 3.23 10.70
CA SER A 180 2.52 3.07 11.81
C SER A 180 3.94 3.52 11.46
N VAL A 181 4.29 3.48 10.18
CA VAL A 181 5.60 3.94 9.64
C VAL A 181 5.52 5.35 9.05
N GLY A 182 4.42 6.07 9.29
CA GLY A 182 4.24 7.47 8.91
C GLY A 182 3.75 7.69 7.47
N VAL A 183 3.31 6.64 6.79
CA VAL A 183 2.71 6.75 5.45
C VAL A 183 1.20 6.89 5.61
N TYR A 184 0.72 8.14 5.49
CA TYR A 184 -0.71 8.44 5.41
C TYR A 184 -1.03 9.10 4.08
N ASN A 185 -1.95 8.50 3.34
CA ASN A 185 -2.42 8.97 2.04
C ASN A 185 -3.85 8.47 1.78
N PRO A 186 -4.52 8.90 0.70
CA PRO A 186 -5.90 8.50 0.43
C PRO A 186 -6.13 6.98 0.28
N TRP A 187 -5.12 6.20 -0.11
CA TRP A 187 -5.26 4.74 -0.28
C TRP A 187 -5.26 3.99 1.05
N VAL A 188 -4.41 4.44 2.00
CA VAL A 188 -4.46 3.95 3.39
C VAL A 188 -5.83 4.24 4.01
N GLN A 189 -6.37 5.44 3.78
CA GLN A 189 -7.71 5.79 4.23
C GLN A 189 -8.78 4.89 3.59
N LYS A 190 -8.72 4.66 2.27
CA LYS A 190 -9.66 3.76 1.60
C LYS A 190 -9.63 2.33 2.15
N SER A 191 -8.45 1.80 2.50
CA SER A 191 -8.37 0.49 3.19
C SER A 191 -9.06 0.51 4.54
N LEU A 192 -8.87 1.56 5.34
CA LEU A 192 -9.57 1.69 6.63
C LEU A 192 -11.09 1.78 6.43
N ASP A 193 -11.55 2.53 5.43
CA ASP A 193 -12.97 2.65 5.10
C ASP A 193 -13.57 1.29 4.71
N LYS A 194 -12.84 0.49 3.92
CA LYS A 194 -13.24 -0.89 3.58
C LYS A 194 -13.27 -1.81 4.80
N LEU A 195 -12.23 -1.77 5.63
CA LEU A 195 -12.18 -2.54 6.88
C LEU A 195 -13.31 -2.18 7.85
N ALA A 196 -13.75 -0.92 7.89
CA ALA A 196 -14.89 -0.51 8.70
C ALA A 196 -16.22 -1.11 8.22
N VAL A 197 -16.34 -1.43 6.93
CA VAL A 197 -17.50 -2.12 6.36
C VAL A 197 -17.43 -3.62 6.61
N LEU A 198 -16.28 -4.25 6.33
CA LEU A 198 -16.08 -5.70 6.45
C LEU A 198 -16.06 -6.15 7.92
N MET A 199 -15.41 -5.37 8.78
CA MET A 199 -15.14 -5.71 10.18
C MET A 199 -15.51 -4.54 11.11
N PRO A 200 -16.80 -4.14 11.17
CA PRO A 200 -17.25 -2.93 11.86
C PRO A 200 -16.93 -2.94 13.36
N GLY A 201 -17.05 -4.09 14.01
CA GLY A 201 -16.71 -4.24 15.44
C GLY A 201 -15.25 -3.93 15.76
N ARG A 202 -14.34 -4.05 14.78
CA ARG A 202 -12.91 -3.76 14.93
C ARG A 202 -12.56 -2.34 14.46
N TYR A 203 -13.09 -1.93 13.31
CA TYR A 203 -12.62 -0.73 12.59
C TYR A 203 -13.61 0.44 12.51
N ALA A 204 -14.92 0.22 12.69
CA ALA A 204 -15.92 1.31 12.66
C ALA A 204 -15.96 2.07 14.00
N LYS A 205 -14.80 2.55 14.47
CA LYS A 205 -14.70 3.36 15.68
C LYS A 205 -14.84 4.83 15.32
N ALA A 206 -15.77 5.51 15.97
CA ALA A 206 -15.84 6.97 15.86
C ALA A 206 -14.60 7.59 16.51
N GLU A 207 -13.88 8.43 15.76
CA GLU A 207 -12.82 9.27 16.32
C GLU A 207 -13.44 10.18 17.39
N ILE A 208 -13.06 9.98 18.65
CA ILE A 208 -13.35 10.94 19.71
C ILE A 208 -12.29 12.03 19.56
N SER A 209 -12.61 13.12 18.85
CA SER A 209 -11.76 14.30 18.87
C SER A 209 -11.74 14.85 20.31
N GLY A 210 -10.75 14.46 21.10
CA GLY A 210 -10.40 15.21 22.30
C GLY A 210 -10.13 16.64 21.82
N GLY A 211 -10.97 17.59 22.24
CA GLY A 211 -10.92 18.96 21.76
C GLY A 211 -9.52 19.58 21.83
N PHE A 212 -9.36 20.74 21.19
CA PHE A 212 -8.10 21.49 21.14
C PHE A 212 -7.39 21.52 22.51
N VAL A 213 -6.24 20.85 22.61
CA VAL A 213 -5.36 20.92 23.77
C VAL A 213 -4.62 22.27 23.71
N GLY A 214 -5.19 23.28 24.36
CA GLY A 214 -4.71 24.67 24.28
C GLY A 214 -3.34 24.92 24.91
N SER A 215 -2.86 24.01 25.75
CA SER A 215 -1.48 23.97 26.22
C SER A 215 -1.10 22.55 26.55
N ILE A 216 0.04 22.09 26.03
CA ILE A 216 0.72 20.94 26.61
C ILE A 216 1.48 21.52 27.80
N ASP A 217 0.92 21.39 29.00
CA ASP A 217 1.65 21.75 30.21
C ASP A 217 2.95 20.94 30.21
N ARG A 218 4.09 21.63 30.15
CA ARG A 218 5.38 20.98 30.39
C ARG A 218 5.34 20.44 31.80
N TYR A 219 5.10 19.14 31.95
CA TYR A 219 5.45 18.43 33.16
C TYR A 219 6.97 18.50 33.28
N ALA A 220 7.47 19.53 33.96
CA ALA A 220 8.80 19.48 34.52
C ALA A 220 8.77 18.32 35.51
N TYR A 221 9.49 17.24 35.21
CA TYR A 221 9.73 16.18 36.17
C TYR A 221 10.43 16.81 37.37
N ARG A 222 9.64 17.17 38.38
CA ARG A 222 10.18 17.64 39.65
C ARG A 222 10.66 16.37 40.33
N MET A 223 11.97 16.13 40.26
CA MET A 223 12.58 15.06 41.05
C MET A 223 12.04 15.21 42.48
N PRO A 224 11.50 14.14 43.09
CA PRO A 224 11.11 14.20 44.49
C PRO A 224 12.33 14.70 45.28
N ILE A 225 12.11 15.61 46.23
CA ILE A 225 13.16 16.04 47.15
C ILE A 225 13.68 14.76 47.79
N ALA A 226 14.91 14.38 47.44
CA ALA A 226 15.57 13.29 48.12
C ALA A 226 15.66 13.70 49.60
N PRO A 227 15.12 12.91 50.54
CA PRO A 227 15.33 13.20 51.95
C PRO A 227 16.84 13.26 52.21
N GLU A 228 17.29 14.26 52.97
CA GLU A 228 18.68 14.33 53.39
C GLU A 228 19.01 13.05 54.16
N ILE A 229 19.97 12.28 53.63
CA ILE A 229 20.51 11.12 54.33
C ILE A 229 21.40 11.68 55.43
N ASP A 230 20.95 11.58 56.68
CA ASP A 230 21.75 11.93 57.85
C ASP A 230 22.82 10.85 58.07
N ILE A 231 24.01 11.07 57.53
CA ILE A 231 25.20 10.21 57.70
C ILE A 231 25.93 10.47 59.03
N ALA A 232 25.18 10.78 60.09
CA ALA A 232 25.72 11.00 61.44
C ALA A 232 24.99 10.19 62.52
N ALA A 233 24.63 8.93 62.25
CA ALA A 233 24.27 7.98 63.30
C ALA A 233 24.44 6.53 62.81
N GLU A 234 25.67 6.03 62.81
CA GLU A 234 26.05 4.70 63.32
C GLU A 234 27.50 4.39 62.90
N GLY A 235 28.43 4.81 63.74
CA GLY A 235 29.69 4.09 63.86
C GLY A 235 29.50 3.00 64.90
N ALA A 236 29.52 1.73 64.49
CA ALA A 236 30.05 0.61 65.27
C ALA A 236 30.00 -0.69 64.46
N GLU A 237 31.20 -1.21 64.18
CA GLU A 237 31.55 -2.65 64.09
C GLU A 237 31.25 -3.43 62.80
N GLY A 238 32.31 -3.94 62.18
CA GLY A 238 32.26 -5.08 61.25
C GLY A 238 33.33 -5.08 60.16
N ASP A 239 34.55 -5.51 60.50
CA ASP A 239 35.60 -5.91 59.54
C ASP A 239 35.07 -6.89 58.48
N VAL A 240 35.41 -6.72 57.18
CA VAL A 240 36.25 -7.66 56.39
C VAL A 240 36.59 -7.15 54.97
N GLU A 241 37.90 -7.14 54.71
CA GLU A 241 38.64 -7.47 53.47
C GLU A 241 38.13 -7.06 52.06
N ALA A 242 38.90 -6.15 51.46
CA ALA A 242 38.96 -5.92 50.03
C ALA A 242 39.90 -6.92 49.33
N THR A 243 39.40 -7.58 48.28
CA THR A 243 40.26 -8.16 47.23
C THR A 243 39.92 -7.49 45.91
N ALA A 244 40.88 -6.68 45.43
CA ALA A 244 40.89 -6.13 44.09
C ALA A 244 41.74 -7.03 43.19
N GLN A 245 41.25 -7.37 42.00
CA GLN A 245 42.07 -7.86 40.90
C GLN A 245 41.87 -6.95 39.68
N MET A 246 42.94 -6.21 39.39
CA MET A 246 43.24 -5.57 38.12
C MET A 246 43.78 -6.61 37.13
N THR A 247 43.46 -6.46 35.85
CA THR A 247 44.34 -6.90 34.75
C THR A 247 44.41 -5.83 33.66
N ASP A 248 45.64 -5.33 33.43
CA ASP A 248 46.13 -4.56 32.27
C ASP A 248 45.97 -5.38 30.96
N GLY A 249 45.58 -4.82 29.80
CA GLY A 249 46.36 -3.95 28.87
C GLY A 249 46.57 -4.70 27.52
N PRO A 250 47.08 -4.11 26.40
CA PRO A 250 47.51 -2.74 26.15
C PRO A 250 46.99 -2.10 24.81
N ALA A 251 47.40 -0.84 24.57
CA ALA A 251 47.00 0.13 23.53
C ALA A 251 47.62 -0.07 22.11
N PRO A 252 47.16 0.68 21.08
CA PRO A 252 47.89 0.85 19.82
C PRO A 252 48.66 2.19 19.75
N ALA A 253 49.86 2.13 19.16
CA ALA A 253 50.70 3.28 18.82
C ALA A 253 50.26 3.92 17.49
N LYS A 254 50.45 5.24 17.39
CA LYS A 254 50.38 6.02 16.15
C LYS A 254 51.76 6.12 15.51
N ASP A 255 51.80 6.01 14.19
CA ASP A 255 52.44 6.97 13.27
C ASP A 255 51.65 6.96 11.95
#